data_AF-A0A8J6QQP1-F1
#
_entry.id   AF-A0A8J6QQP1-F1
#
_cell.length_a   1.000
_cell.length_b   1.000
_cell.length_c   1.000
_cell.angle_alpha   90.00
_cell.angle_beta   90.00
_cell.angle_gamma   90.00
#
_symmetry.space_group_name_H-M   'P 1'
#
loop_
_entity.id
_entity.type
_entity.pdbx_description
1 polymer ?
#
loop_
_entity_poly.entity_id
_entity_poly.type
_entity_poly.pdbx_seq_one_letter_code
_entity_poly.pdbx_strand_id
1 'polypeptide(L)'
;MATLSGFPSVAAASPFCSPEEDPFLLLESTLRSVQEILIRRRGLPLRRTWIEQPYREEEITLLEEKVLPAMQSCLERIGEIDAELEAQQDAEMARIEAERAAALQLVVA
;
A
#
# COMPACT_ATOMS: atom_id res chain seq x y z
N MET A 1 30.94 7.88 -8.41
CA MET A 1 30.12 8.94 -7.78
C MET A 1 29.04 9.34 -8.79
N ALA A 2 27.81 8.87 -8.61
CA ALA A 2 26.69 9.23 -9.48
C ALA A 2 25.98 10.44 -8.89
N THR A 3 26.05 11.58 -9.58
CA THR A 3 25.26 12.77 -9.29
C THR A 3 23.83 12.51 -9.75
N LEU A 4 22.93 12.24 -8.80
CA LEU A 4 21.49 12.20 -9.12
C LEU A 4 20.99 13.64 -9.20
N SER A 5 20.72 14.05 -10.43
CA SER A 5 20.06 15.31 -10.79
C SER A 5 18.76 15.46 -10.02
N GLY A 6 18.67 16.51 -9.21
CA GLY A 6 17.42 16.93 -8.59
C GLY A 6 16.42 17.31 -9.68
N PHE A 7 15.28 16.61 -9.73
CA PHE A 7 14.12 17.11 -10.45
C PHE A 7 13.51 18.25 -9.62
N PRO A 8 13.19 19.40 -10.22
CA PRO A 8 12.56 20.49 -9.49
C PRO A 8 11.18 20.01 -9.04
N SER A 9 11.00 19.86 -7.73
CA SER A 9 9.70 19.67 -7.12
C SER A 9 8.91 20.94 -7.36
N VAL A 10 7.97 20.92 -8.31
CA VAL A 10 6.98 21.98 -8.47
C VAL A 10 6.03 21.86 -7.28
N ALA A 11 6.45 22.43 -6.15
CA ALA A 11 5.57 22.63 -5.01
C ALA A 11 4.47 23.59 -5.47
N ALA A 12 3.29 23.06 -5.74
CA ALA A 12 2.11 23.90 -5.81
C ALA A 12 1.94 24.50 -4.40
N ALA A 13 2.28 25.79 -4.25
CA ALA A 13 2.12 26.51 -3.00
C ALA A 13 0.62 26.62 -2.69
N SER A 14 0.06 25.58 -2.07
CA SER A 14 -1.29 25.60 -1.54
C SER A 14 -1.34 26.67 -0.43
N PRO A 15 -2.29 27.62 -0.47
CA PRO A 15 -2.40 28.64 0.57
C PRO A 15 -2.91 28.09 1.91
N PHE A 16 -3.25 26.79 1.99
CA PHE A 16 -3.86 26.17 3.16
C PHE A 16 -2.89 25.37 4.03
N CYS A 17 -1.72 24.96 3.50
CA CYS A 17 -0.75 24.15 4.24
C CYS A 17 0.67 24.54 3.83
N SER A 18 1.60 24.50 4.79
CA SER A 18 3.03 24.60 4.44
C SER A 18 3.45 23.36 3.62
N PRO A 19 4.49 23.44 2.77
CA PRO A 19 4.96 22.28 2.00
C PRO A 19 5.36 21.08 2.86
N GLU A 20 5.70 21.33 4.13
CA GLU A 20 6.06 20.33 5.14
C GLU A 20 4.83 19.57 5.68
N GLU A 21 3.64 20.16 5.54
CA GLU A 21 2.35 19.63 6.01
C GLU A 21 1.49 19.06 4.87
N ASP A 22 1.96 19.17 3.62
CA ASP A 22 1.26 18.58 2.48
C ASP A 22 1.31 17.04 2.57
N PRO A 23 0.16 16.35 2.68
CA PRO A 23 0.12 14.90 2.84
C PRO A 23 0.73 14.16 1.64
N PHE A 24 0.65 14.71 0.43
CA PHE A 24 1.21 14.09 -0.76
C PHE A 24 2.73 14.24 -0.80
N LEU A 25 3.27 15.42 -0.43
CA LEU A 25 4.72 15.62 -0.34
C LEU A 25 5.35 14.78 0.78
N LEU A 26 4.64 14.61 1.91
CA LEU A 26 5.06 13.72 2.99
C LEU A 26 5.08 12.26 2.52
N LEU A 27 4.07 11.83 1.77
CA LEU A 27 4.03 10.48 1.20
C LEU A 27 5.17 10.25 0.17
N GLU A 28 5.44 11.21 -0.71
CA GLU A 28 6.51 11.11 -1.68
C GLU A 28 7.90 11.06 -1.03
N SER A 29 8.13 11.91 -0.02
CA SER A 29 9.41 11.96 0.70
C SER A 29 9.66 10.70 1.53
N THR A 30 8.62 10.16 2.18
CA THR A 30 8.69 8.89 2.91
C THR A 30 8.95 7.72 1.96
N LEU A 31 8.24 7.64 0.83
CA LEU A 31 8.44 6.60 -0.17
C LEU A 31 9.86 6.63 -0.75
N ARG A 32 10.38 7.83 -1.08
CA ARG A 32 11.76 8.00 -1.54
C ARG A 32 12.78 7.53 -0.50
N SER A 33 12.55 7.87 0.77
CA SER A 33 13.41 7.47 1.89
C SER A 33 13.43 5.95 2.07
N VAL A 34 12.25 5.31 2.01
CA VAL A 34 12.12 3.84 2.09
C VAL A 34 12.81 3.18 0.89
N GLN A 35 12.61 3.70 -0.32
CA GLN A 35 13.23 3.18 -1.53
C GLN A 35 14.76 3.24 -1.45
N GLU A 36 15.33 4.35 -0.96
CA GLU A 36 16.78 4.45 -0.73
C GLU A 36 17.28 3.45 0.31
N ILE A 37 16.56 3.26 1.42
CA ILE A 37 16.91 2.28 2.45
C ILE A 37 16.93 0.87 1.84
N LEU A 38 15.90 0.51 1.08
CA LEU A 38 15.78 -0.79 0.43
C LEU A 38 16.88 -1.03 -0.60
N ILE A 39 17.24 -0.02 -1.40
CA ILE A 39 18.34 -0.11 -2.37
C ILE A 39 19.68 -0.29 -1.64
N ARG A 40 19.97 0.55 -0.63
CA ARG A 40 21.23 0.51 0.12
C ARG A 40 21.39 -0.75 0.96
N ARG A 41 20.28 -1.35 1.40
CA ARG A 41 20.24 -2.58 2.20
C ARG A 41 19.96 -3.82 1.36
N ARG A 42 19.90 -3.71 0.04
CA ARG A 42 19.64 -4.84 -0.85
C ARG A 42 20.71 -5.92 -0.67
N GLY A 43 20.28 -7.13 -0.36
CA GLY A 43 21.17 -8.27 -0.12
C GLY A 43 21.83 -8.29 1.26
N LEU A 44 21.57 -7.30 2.12
CA LEU A 44 21.95 -7.35 3.53
C LEU A 44 20.79 -7.92 4.36
N PRO A 45 21.07 -8.74 5.38
CA PRO A 45 20.04 -9.20 6.29
C PRO A 45 19.42 -7.99 6.99
N LEU A 46 18.10 -7.87 6.91
CA LEU A 46 17.34 -6.91 7.72
C LEU A 46 17.62 -7.20 9.19
N ARG A 47 18.16 -6.22 9.92
CA ARG A 47 18.25 -6.33 11.38
C ARG A 47 16.82 -6.43 11.89
N ARG A 48 16.47 -7.57 12.48
CA ARG A 48 15.20 -7.78 13.16
C ARG A 48 15.23 -6.95 14.44
N THR A 49 14.84 -5.68 14.34
CA THR A 49 14.83 -4.73 15.47
C THR A 49 13.81 -5.10 16.54
N TRP A 50 12.89 -6.01 16.24
CA TRP A 50 11.80 -6.46 17.10
C TRP A 50 12.12 -7.78 17.83
N ILE A 51 13.25 -8.42 17.49
CA ILE A 51 13.64 -9.72 18.05
C ILE A 51 14.98 -9.50 18.73
N GLU A 52 14.92 -9.16 20.03
CA GLU A 52 16.10 -8.87 20.85
C GLU A 52 16.91 -10.14 21.15
N GLN A 53 16.25 -11.30 21.18
CA GLN A 53 16.86 -12.61 21.41
C GLN A 53 16.34 -13.64 20.39
N PRO A 54 17.17 -14.61 19.96
CA PRO A 54 16.71 -15.68 19.08
C PRO A 54 15.61 -16.50 19.75
N TYR A 55 14.59 -16.87 18.98
CA TYR A 55 13.52 -17.74 19.46
C TYR A 55 14.08 -19.09 19.91
N ARG A 56 13.53 -19.61 21.00
CA ARG A 56 13.75 -20.97 21.49
C ARG A 56 12.86 -21.95 20.75
N GLU A 57 13.18 -23.23 20.84
CA GLU A 57 12.45 -24.31 20.17
C GLU A 57 10.95 -24.34 20.55
N GLU A 58 10.63 -24.07 21.82
CA GLU A 58 9.25 -23.97 22.30
C GLU A 58 8.48 -22.80 21.67
N GLU A 59 9.15 -21.66 21.48
CA GLU A 59 8.57 -20.47 20.87
C GLU A 59 8.38 -20.67 19.36
N ILE A 60 9.34 -21.35 18.71
CA ILE A 60 9.24 -21.75 17.30
C ILE A 60 8.06 -22.71 17.12
N THR A 61 7.95 -23.73 17.97
CA THR A 61 6.84 -24.70 17.93
C THR A 61 5.50 -23.98 18.13
N LEU A 62 5.41 -23.04 19.07
CA LEU A 62 4.19 -22.24 19.28
C LEU A 62 3.83 -21.39 18.05
N LEU A 63 4.83 -20.79 17.40
CA LEU A 63 4.64 -20.02 16.18
C LEU A 63 4.10 -20.92 15.06
N GLU A 64 4.73 -22.06 14.84
CA GLU A 64 4.39 -23.00 13.77
C GLU A 64 3.02 -23.65 13.97
N GLU A 65 2.71 -24.09 15.18
CA GLU A 65 1.49 -24.86 15.45
C GLU A 65 0.27 -23.98 15.73
N LYS A 66 0.46 -22.74 16.20
CA LYS A 66 -0.66 -21.89 16.64
C LYS A 66 -0.75 -20.56 15.90
N VAL A 67 0.35 -19.82 15.86
CA VAL A 67 0.32 -18.43 15.36
C VAL A 67 0.17 -18.40 13.85
N LEU A 68 1.00 -19.16 13.12
CA LEU A 68 0.96 -19.19 11.66
C LEU A 68 -0.38 -19.70 11.12
N PRO A 69 -0.98 -20.78 11.65
CA PRO A 69 -2.30 -21.22 11.22
C PRO A 69 -3.41 -20.19 11.48
N ALA A 70 -3.38 -19.53 12.64
CA ALA A 70 -4.35 -18.46 12.95
C ALA A 70 -4.19 -17.27 12.00
N MET A 71 -2.95 -16.86 11.71
CA MET A 71 -2.67 -15.80 10.74
C MET A 71 -3.13 -16.18 9.33
N GLN A 72 -2.91 -17.43 8.92
CA GLN A 72 -3.38 -17.91 7.62
C GLN A 72 -4.90 -17.82 7.51
N SER A 73 -5.64 -18.27 8.53
CA SER A 73 -7.09 -18.16 8.55
C SER A 73 -7.57 -16.70 8.47
N CYS A 74 -6.89 -15.79 9.17
CA CYS A 74 -7.20 -14.36 9.07
C CYS A 74 -6.96 -13.83 7.64
N LEU A 75 -5.87 -14.21 7.00
CA LEU A 75 -5.55 -13.78 5.64
C LEU A 75 -6.53 -14.35 4.60
N GLU A 76 -6.94 -15.60 4.75
CA GLU A 76 -7.98 -16.21 3.92
C GLU A 76 -9.29 -15.42 4.04
N ARG A 77 -9.69 -15.07 5.27
CA ARG A 77 -10.88 -14.27 5.50
C ARG A 77 -10.80 -12.86 4.91
N ILE A 78 -9.63 -12.23 4.97
CA ILE A 78 -9.40 -10.93 4.32
C ILE A 78 -9.56 -11.07 2.80
N GLY A 79 -8.97 -12.11 2.20
CA GLY A 79 -9.10 -12.36 0.77
C GLY A 79 -10.55 -12.57 0.31
N GLU A 80 -11.37 -13.27 1.11
CA GLU A 80 -12.81 -13.40 0.85
C GLU A 80 -13.52 -12.04 0.84
N ILE A 81 -13.21 -11.20 1.83
CA ILE A 81 -13.80 -9.86 1.97
C ILE A 81 -13.38 -8.98 0.80
N ASP A 82 -12.10 -8.97 0.45
CA ASP A 82 -11.58 -8.16 -0.66
C ASP A 82 -12.23 -8.57 -1.99
N ALA A 83 -12.40 -9.87 -2.24
CA ALA A 83 -13.08 -10.37 -3.43
C ALA A 83 -14.56 -9.97 -3.49
N GLU A 84 -15.25 -9.99 -2.34
CA GLU A 84 -16.64 -9.53 -2.27
C GLU A 84 -16.75 -8.03 -2.54
N LEU A 85 -15.85 -7.22 -1.98
CA LEU A 85 -15.81 -5.77 -2.23
C LEU A 85 -15.50 -5.46 -3.70
N GLU A 86 -14.55 -6.17 -4.31
CA GLU A 86 -14.19 -5.99 -5.71
C GLU A 86 -15.39 -6.29 -6.63
N ALA A 87 -16.10 -7.39 -6.39
CA ALA A 87 -17.30 -7.74 -7.15
C ALA A 87 -18.43 -6.70 -6.99
N GLN A 88 -18.61 -6.15 -5.78
CA GLN A 88 -19.57 -5.07 -5.54
C GLN A 88 -19.19 -3.78 -6.30
N GLN A 89 -17.90 -3.45 -6.31
CA GLN A 89 -17.39 -2.27 -7.01
C GLN A 89 -17.56 -2.40 -8.53
N ASP A 90 -17.25 -3.57 -9.10
CA ASP A 90 -17.42 -3.84 -10.52
C ASP A 90 -18.89 -3.76 -10.95
N ALA A 91 -19.80 -4.30 -10.13
CA ALA A 91 -21.24 -4.22 -10.40
C ALA A 91 -21.75 -2.77 -10.38
N GLU A 92 -21.28 -1.96 -9.43
CA GLU A 92 -21.63 -0.53 -9.36
C GLU A 92 -21.08 0.24 -10.56
N MET A 93 -19.84 -0.01 -10.96
CA MET A 93 -19.22 0.59 -12.14
C MET A 93 -19.99 0.24 -13.41
N ALA A 94 -20.36 -1.03 -13.59
CA ALA A 94 -21.18 -1.47 -14.71
C ALA A 94 -22.56 -0.78 -14.74
N ARG A 95 -23.19 -0.59 -13.56
CA ARG A 95 -24.47 0.15 -13.48
C ARG A 95 -24.31 1.60 -13.92
N ILE A 96 -23.28 2.28 -13.42
CA ILE A 96 -22.99 3.68 -13.78
C ILE A 96 -22.69 3.80 -15.28
N GLU A 97 -21.92 2.88 -15.85
CA GLU A 97 -21.62 2.86 -17.28
C GLU A 97 -22.87 2.66 -18.14
N ALA A 98 -23.76 1.74 -17.73
CA ALA A 98 -25.04 1.52 -18.41
C ALA A 98 -25.95 2.75 -18.34
N GLU A 99 -26.06 3.39 -17.17
CA GLU A 99 -26.80 4.65 -16.99
C GLU A 99 -26.24 5.77 -17.87
N ARG A 100 -24.91 5.92 -17.94
CA ARG A 100 -24.24 6.90 -18.82
C ARG A 100 -24.49 6.61 -20.30
N ALA A 101 -24.40 5.35 -20.72
CA ALA A 101 -24.66 4.95 -22.10
C ALA A 101 -26.12 5.24 -22.51
N ALA A 102 -27.08 4.93 -21.63
CA ALA A 102 -28.49 5.23 -21.85
C ALA A 102 -28.76 6.75 -21.92
N ALA A 103 -28.12 7.54 -21.05
CA ALA A 103 -28.22 8.99 -21.08
C ALA A 103 -27.64 9.59 -22.37
N LEU A 104 -26.52 9.08 -22.87
CA LEU A 104 -25.93 9.52 -24.14
C LEU A 104 -26.81 9.18 -25.35
N GLN A 105 -27.48 8.02 -25.34
CA GLN A 105 -28.43 7.65 -26.40
C GLN A 105 -29.65 8.57 -26.46
N LEU A 106 -30.13 9.05 -25.30
CA LEU A 106 -31.23 10.03 -25.22
C LEU A 106 -30.83 11.45 -25.66
N VAL A 107 -29.54 11.80 -25.61
CA VAL A 107 -29.03 13.12 -26.04
C VAL A 107 -28.75 13.17 -27.55
N VAL A 108 -28.53 12.02 -28.18
CA VAL A 108 -28.23 11.91 -29.63
C VAL A 108 -29.50 11.63 -30.47
N ALA A 109 -30.59 11.17 -29.85
CA ALA A 109 -31.89 10.98 -30.48
C ALA A 109 -32.71 12.28 -30.55
#